data_AF-A0A7S0MCS5-F1
#
_entry.id   AF-A0A7S0MCS5-F1
#
_cell.length_a   1.000
_cell.length_b   1.000
_cell.length_c   1.000
_cell.angle_alpha   90.00
_cell.angle_beta   90.00
_cell.angle_gamma   90.00
#
_symmetry.space_group_name_H-M   'P 1'
#
loop_
_entity.id
_entity.type
_entity.pdbx_description
1 polymer ?
#
loop_
_entity_poly.entity_id
_entity_poly.type
_entity_poly.pdbx_seq_one_letter_code
_entity_poly.pdbx_strand_id
1 'polypeptide(L)'
;MIQNKATKIRSIFTKDYADMDVIFIQEAAAIFVQNFHEDREANEKYAVLLPWNVDGKRDQNSLILVRREKFRESCSTDLTSAVLDGIDGSWVAPGDLVAFSISDVAGRRWLLVSFHGDSNGLS
;
A
#
# COMPACT_ATOMS: atom_id res chain seq x y z
N MET A 1 3.03 -5.75 25.91
CA MET A 1 1.80 -6.15 25.18
C MET A 1 1.85 -5.85 23.66
N ILE A 2 2.88 -5.19 23.12
CA ILE A 2 2.97 -4.75 21.71
C ILE A 2 3.41 -5.87 20.73
N GLN A 3 4.23 -6.83 21.18
CA GLN A 3 4.75 -7.93 20.33
C GLN A 3 3.68 -8.82 19.70
N ASN A 4 2.50 -8.96 20.32
CA ASN A 4 1.47 -9.89 19.83
C ASN A 4 0.73 -9.34 18.59
N LYS A 5 0.53 -8.02 18.49
CA LYS A 5 -0.17 -7.40 17.35
C LYS A 5 0.69 -7.46 16.07
N ALA A 6 1.96 -7.07 16.15
CA ALA A 6 2.88 -7.13 15.02
C ALA A 6 3.06 -8.58 14.49
N THR A 7 3.19 -9.55 15.40
CA THR A 7 3.30 -10.97 15.03
C THR A 7 2.05 -11.49 14.31
N LYS A 8 0.85 -11.09 14.75
CA LYS A 8 -0.42 -11.44 14.09
C LYS A 8 -0.56 -10.78 12.72
N ILE A 9 -0.21 -9.50 12.60
CA ILE A 9 -0.22 -8.79 11.31
C ILE A 9 0.75 -9.47 10.33
N ARG A 10 1.93 -9.86 10.80
CA ARG A 10 2.88 -10.64 10.00
C ARG A 10 2.28 -11.97 9.52
N SER A 11 1.61 -12.73 10.40
CA SER A 11 1.02 -14.02 10.01
C SER A 11 -0.07 -13.89 8.96
N ILE A 12 -0.80 -12.77 8.95
CA ILE A 12 -1.81 -12.49 7.93
C ILE A 12 -1.17 -12.49 6.54
N PHE A 13 -0.01 -11.84 6.33
CA PHE A 13 0.63 -11.77 5.01
C PHE A 13 1.47 -13.01 4.66
N THR A 14 2.06 -13.66 5.66
CA THR A 14 2.93 -14.83 5.43
C THR A 14 2.18 -16.15 5.41
N LYS A 15 0.95 -16.21 5.94
CA LYS A 15 0.12 -17.42 5.96
C LYS A 15 -1.24 -17.22 5.30
N ASP A 16 -2.08 -16.36 5.88
CA ASP A 16 -3.51 -16.31 5.51
C ASP A 16 -3.75 -15.74 4.11
N TYR A 17 -2.92 -14.77 3.71
CA TYR A 17 -2.89 -14.15 2.38
C TYR A 17 -1.56 -14.44 1.66
N ALA A 18 -0.96 -15.58 1.94
CA ALA A 18 0.35 -15.94 1.39
C ALA A 18 0.33 -16.11 -0.14
N ASP A 19 -0.80 -16.40 -0.74
CA ASP A 19 -0.95 -16.63 -2.17
C ASP A 19 -1.48 -15.41 -2.93
N MET A 20 -1.76 -14.30 -2.24
CA MET A 20 -2.24 -13.08 -2.88
C MET A 20 -1.14 -12.42 -3.73
N ASP A 21 -1.54 -11.94 -4.90
CA ASP A 21 -0.62 -11.21 -5.79
C ASP A 21 -0.61 -9.70 -5.50
N VAL A 22 -1.71 -9.17 -4.97
CA VAL A 22 -1.89 -7.77 -4.57
C VAL A 22 -2.65 -7.70 -3.25
N ILE A 23 -2.18 -6.87 -2.31
CA ILE A 23 -2.84 -6.64 -1.02
C ILE A 23 -2.98 -5.14 -0.78
N PHE A 24 -4.19 -4.69 -0.49
CA PHE A 24 -4.49 -3.30 -0.16
C PHE A 24 -4.59 -3.15 1.35
N ILE A 25 -3.86 -2.19 1.92
CA ILE A 25 -3.83 -1.96 3.36
C ILE A 25 -4.25 -0.51 3.61
N GLN A 26 -5.17 -0.31 4.55
CA GLN A 26 -5.60 0.99 5.05
C GLN A 26 -5.23 1.13 6.52
N GLU A 27 -5.26 2.38 7.02
CA GLU A 27 -4.93 2.71 8.41
C GLU A 27 -3.54 2.19 8.84
N ALA A 28 -2.58 2.21 7.93
CA ALA A 28 -1.22 1.76 8.22
C ALA A 28 -0.44 2.84 8.98
N ALA A 29 0.06 2.44 10.14
CA ALA A 29 1.02 3.23 10.89
C ALA A 29 2.35 3.36 10.14
N ALA A 30 3.07 4.47 10.28
CA ALA A 30 4.36 4.64 9.59
C ALA A 30 5.37 3.55 9.99
N ILE A 31 5.33 3.11 11.25
CA ILE A 31 6.15 2.02 11.78
C ILE A 31 5.85 0.67 11.11
N PHE A 32 4.67 0.49 10.51
CA PHE A 32 4.35 -0.72 9.76
C PHE A 32 5.28 -0.88 8.56
N VAL A 33 5.49 0.19 7.79
CA VAL A 33 6.36 0.19 6.60
C VAL A 33 7.80 -0.14 7.00
N GLN A 34 8.30 0.49 8.08
CA GLN A 34 9.63 0.20 8.59
C GLN A 34 9.78 -1.27 9.00
N ASN A 35 8.85 -1.78 9.82
CA ASN A 35 8.87 -3.18 10.26
C ASN A 35 8.75 -4.15 9.08
N PHE A 36 8.00 -3.78 8.04
CA PHE A 36 7.85 -4.59 6.83
C PHE A 36 9.17 -4.73 6.07
N HIS A 37 9.91 -3.63 5.92
CA HIS A 37 11.24 -3.67 5.27
C HIS A 37 12.29 -4.43 6.09
N GLU A 38 12.17 -4.41 7.42
CA GLU A 38 13.03 -5.20 8.33
C GLU A 38 12.70 -6.71 8.31
N ASP A 39 11.47 -7.10 7.94
CA ASP A 39 11.08 -8.49 7.75
C ASP A 39 11.54 -9.04 6.39
N ARG A 40 12.67 -9.76 6.41
CA ARG A 40 13.29 -10.31 5.20
C ARG A 40 12.33 -11.13 4.35
N GLU A 41 11.52 -12.00 4.96
CA GLU A 41 10.61 -12.90 4.24
C GLU A 41 9.49 -12.12 3.55
N ALA A 42 8.90 -11.15 4.24
CA ALA A 42 7.86 -10.31 3.68
C ALA A 42 8.41 -9.40 2.57
N ASN A 43 9.58 -8.79 2.78
CA ASN A 43 10.23 -7.88 1.84
C ASN A 43 10.79 -8.61 0.59
N GLU A 44 11.22 -9.86 0.71
CA GLU A 44 11.59 -10.71 -0.44
C GLU A 44 10.37 -11.09 -1.30
N LYS A 45 9.19 -11.17 -0.70
CA LYS A 45 7.97 -11.62 -1.37
C LYS A 45 7.18 -10.49 -2.01
N TYR A 46 7.06 -9.36 -1.30
CA TYR A 46 6.26 -8.23 -1.73
C TYR A 46 7.09 -6.95 -1.82
N ALA A 47 6.80 -6.14 -2.83
CA ALA A 47 7.18 -4.74 -2.86
C ALA A 47 6.08 -3.90 -2.22
N VAL A 48 6.48 -2.82 -1.54
CA VAL A 48 5.57 -1.87 -0.90
C VAL A 48 5.44 -0.66 -1.81
N LEU A 49 4.23 -0.38 -2.30
CA LEU A 49 3.89 0.83 -3.03
C LEU A 49 3.26 1.82 -2.05
N LEU A 50 3.93 2.95 -1.87
CA LEU A 50 3.54 4.04 -1.00
C LEU A 50 3.46 5.33 -1.81
N PRO A 51 2.51 6.23 -1.50
CA PRO A 51 2.50 7.54 -2.12
C PRO A 51 3.76 8.31 -1.68
N TRP A 52 4.27 9.19 -2.54
CA TRP A 52 5.45 10.00 -2.22
C TRP A 52 5.26 10.87 -0.94
N ASN A 53 4.01 11.20 -0.60
CA ASN A 53 3.64 12.00 0.56
C ASN A 53 2.91 11.14 1.61
N VAL A 54 3.69 10.40 2.40
CA VAL A 54 3.19 9.60 3.53
C VAL A 54 2.96 10.50 4.75
N ASP A 55 1.83 10.34 5.44
CA ASP A 55 1.60 11.03 6.70
C ASP A 55 2.31 10.30 7.85
N GLY A 56 3.46 10.83 8.26
CA GLY A 56 4.26 10.28 9.37
C GLY A 56 3.70 10.56 10.76
N LYS A 57 2.57 11.27 10.91
CA LYS A 57 1.96 11.64 12.20
C LYS A 57 0.61 10.96 12.45
N ARG A 58 -0.21 10.78 11.42
CA ARG A 58 -1.59 10.28 11.58
C ARG A 58 -1.69 8.77 11.70
N ASP A 59 -0.65 8.02 11.33
CA ASP A 59 -0.69 6.55 11.29
C ASP A 59 -1.90 6.01 10.49
N GLN A 60 -2.33 6.74 9.47
CA GLN A 60 -3.54 6.48 8.67
C GLN A 60 -3.21 6.31 7.18
N ASN A 61 -2.14 5.58 6.86
CA ASN A 61 -1.68 5.48 5.48
C ASN A 61 -2.36 4.32 4.75
N SER A 62 -2.80 4.59 3.54
CA SER A 62 -3.14 3.61 2.52
C SER A 62 -1.88 3.21 1.76
N LEU A 63 -1.66 1.91 1.61
CA LEU A 63 -0.52 1.36 0.88
C LEU A 63 -0.92 0.08 0.14
N ILE A 64 -0.10 -0.32 -0.83
CA ILE A 64 -0.36 -1.49 -1.67
C ILE A 64 0.86 -2.39 -1.62
N LEU A 65 0.66 -3.68 -1.32
CA LEU A 65 1.69 -4.70 -1.47
C LEU A 65 1.49 -5.42 -2.80
N VAL A 66 2.55 -5.57 -3.59
CA VAL A 66 2.53 -6.31 -4.85
C VAL A 66 3.58 -7.42 -4.84
N ARG A 67 3.19 -8.62 -5.27
CA ARG A 67 4.08 -9.78 -5.25
C ARG A 67 5.20 -9.60 -6.28
N ARG A 68 6.45 -9.65 -5.83
CA ARG A 68 7.64 -9.39 -6.66
C ARG A 68 7.77 -10.37 -7.82
N GLU A 69 7.36 -11.62 -7.64
CA GLU A 69 7.39 -12.64 -8.70
C GLU A 69 6.37 -12.38 -9.82
N LYS A 70 5.35 -11.57 -9.56
CA LYS A 70 4.27 -11.28 -10.52
C LYS A 70 4.37 -9.89 -11.11
N PHE A 71 4.95 -8.93 -10.39
CA PHE A 71 4.98 -7.54 -10.78
C PHE A 71 6.40 -6.99 -10.90
N ARG A 72 6.60 -6.13 -11.91
CA ARG A 72 7.87 -5.42 -12.09
C ARG A 72 7.79 -4.08 -11.37
N GLU A 73 8.31 -4.01 -10.16
CA GLU A 73 8.34 -2.77 -9.35
C GLU A 73 8.99 -1.60 -10.11
N SER A 74 10.04 -1.86 -10.90
CA SER A 74 10.70 -0.86 -11.75
C SER A 74 9.81 -0.32 -12.89
N CYS A 75 8.67 -0.96 -13.15
CA CYS A 75 7.66 -0.53 -14.11
C CYS A 75 6.41 0.01 -13.39
N SER A 76 6.55 0.44 -12.13
CA SER A 76 5.51 1.14 -11.40
C SER A 76 5.62 2.65 -11.59
N THR A 77 4.49 3.35 -11.52
CA THR A 77 4.41 4.81 -11.58
C THR A 77 3.38 5.26 -10.57
N ASP A 78 3.80 6.12 -9.63
CA ASP A 78 2.91 6.77 -8.68
C ASP A 78 2.02 7.75 -9.44
N LEU A 79 0.71 7.50 -9.43
CA LEU A 79 -0.33 8.31 -10.04
C LEU A 79 -1.17 9.04 -8.99
N THR A 80 -0.79 8.98 -7.71
CA THR A 80 -1.57 9.52 -6.59
C THR A 80 -1.91 10.99 -6.82
N SER A 81 -0.92 11.84 -7.14
CA SER A 81 -1.17 13.27 -7.41
C SER A 81 -2.12 13.48 -8.60
N ALA A 82 -1.94 12.73 -9.69
CA ALA A 82 -2.80 12.85 -10.87
C ALA A 82 -4.25 12.43 -10.60
N VAL A 83 -4.45 11.43 -9.73
CA VAL A 83 -5.78 11.04 -9.27
C VAL A 83 -6.39 12.12 -8.37
N LEU A 84 -5.60 12.68 -7.44
CA LEU A 84 -6.05 13.76 -6.56
C LEU A 84 -6.45 15.02 -7.33
N ASP A 85 -5.68 15.40 -8.35
CA ASP A 85 -5.99 16.56 -9.21
C ASP A 85 -7.30 16.38 -10.00
N GLY A 86 -7.73 15.14 -10.22
CA GLY A 86 -8.98 14.80 -10.91
C GLY A 86 -10.19 14.62 -9.99
N ILE A 87 -10.01 14.72 -8.66
CA ILE A 87 -11.10 14.60 -7.69
C ILE A 87 -11.66 16.01 -7.43
N ASP A 88 -12.85 16.28 -7.98
CA ASP A 88 -13.55 17.55 -7.74
C ASP A 88 -14.16 17.60 -6.33
N GLY A 89 -13.94 18.70 -5.63
CA GLY A 89 -14.74 19.11 -4.46
C GLY A 89 -14.55 18.32 -3.16
N SER A 90 -13.71 17.27 -3.13
CA SER A 90 -13.40 16.51 -1.92
C SER A 90 -11.96 16.73 -1.46
N TRP A 91 -11.79 17.08 -0.19
CA TRP A 91 -10.48 17.05 0.45
C TRP A 91 -10.10 15.60 0.73
N VAL A 92 -8.98 15.13 0.18
CA VAL A 92 -8.39 13.84 0.53
C VAL A 92 -7.18 14.11 1.38
N ALA A 93 -7.15 13.54 2.60
CA ALA A 93 -6.03 13.80 3.47
C ALA A 93 -4.77 13.03 3.03
N PRO A 94 -3.57 13.55 3.32
CA PRO A 94 -2.33 12.81 3.08
C PRO A 94 -2.40 11.42 3.72
N GLY A 95 -1.95 10.41 2.98
CA GLY A 95 -2.04 9.02 3.39
C GLY A 95 -3.37 8.33 3.05
N ASP A 96 -4.50 9.02 2.88
CA ASP A 96 -5.79 8.34 2.67
C ASP A 96 -5.89 7.64 1.31
N LEU A 97 -5.20 8.13 0.28
CA LEU A 97 -5.23 7.59 -1.07
C LEU A 97 -3.83 7.28 -1.61
N VAL A 98 -3.71 6.15 -2.30
CA VAL A 98 -2.54 5.80 -3.10
C VAL A 98 -3.00 5.18 -4.43
N ALA A 99 -2.39 5.62 -5.53
CA ALA A 99 -2.68 5.10 -6.86
C ALA A 99 -1.38 4.81 -7.62
N PHE A 100 -1.28 3.62 -8.20
CA PHE A 100 -0.13 3.22 -9.01
C PHE A 100 -0.59 2.55 -10.30
N SER A 101 0.04 2.92 -11.42
CA SER A 101 0.08 2.01 -12.56
C SER A 101 1.27 1.08 -12.44
N ILE A 102 1.09 -0.21 -12.71
CA ILE A 102 2.17 -1.21 -12.67
C ILE A 102 2.02 -2.25 -13.77
N SER A 103 3.13 -2.78 -14.27
CA SER A 103 3.13 -3.91 -15.21
C SER A 103 3.44 -5.21 -14.51
N ASP A 104 2.70 -6.27 -14.87
CA ASP A 104 3.04 -7.62 -14.46
C ASP A 104 4.17 -8.21 -15.32
N VAL A 105 4.67 -9.40 -14.95
CA VAL A 105 5.76 -10.08 -15.66
C VAL A 105 5.40 -10.44 -17.10
N ALA A 106 4.11 -10.57 -17.42
CA ALA A 106 3.58 -10.81 -18.75
C ALA A 106 3.37 -9.52 -19.57
N GLY A 107 3.68 -8.35 -19.00
CA GLY A 107 3.54 -7.05 -19.66
C GLY A 107 2.11 -6.48 -19.63
N ARG A 108 1.18 -7.10 -18.89
CA ARG A 108 -0.16 -6.52 -18.70
C ARG A 108 -0.06 -5.36 -17.73
N ARG A 109 -0.73 -4.26 -18.06
CA ARG A 109 -0.76 -3.05 -17.22
C ARG A 109 -1.98 -3.09 -16.31
N TRP A 110 -1.77 -2.67 -15.07
CA TRP A 110 -2.75 -2.60 -14.01
C TRP A 110 -2.77 -1.20 -13.43
N LEU A 111 -3.97 -0.73 -13.09
CA LEU A 111 -4.16 0.43 -12.23
C LEU A 111 -4.59 -0.09 -10.86
N LEU A 112 -3.79 0.17 -9.83
CA LEU A 112 -4.05 -0.22 -8.46
C LEU A 112 -4.33 1.04 -7.65
N VAL A 113 -5.45 1.07 -6.93
CA VAL A 113 -5.86 2.22 -6.12
C VAL A 113 -6.34 1.71 -4.77
N SER A 114 -5.79 2.27 -3.69
CA SER A 114 -6.29 2.08 -2.32
C SER A 114 -6.77 3.43 -1.81
N PHE A 115 -7.93 3.47 -1.16
CA PHE A 115 -8.43 4.66 -0.50
C PHE A 115 -9.06 4.31 0.86
N HIS A 116 -8.94 5.22 1.82
CA HIS A 116 -9.63 5.16 3.11
C HIS A 116 -10.72 6.24 3.14
N GLY A 117 -12.00 5.82 3.14
CA GLY A 117 -13.14 6.70 2.89
C GLY A 117 -13.84 7.28 4.13
N ASP A 118 -13.43 6.93 5.35
CA ASP A 118 -14.29 7.10 6.54
C ASP A 118 -13.88 8.25 7.47
N SER A 119 -12.84 9.02 7.12
CA SER A 119 -12.35 10.07 8.03
C SER A 119 -12.54 11.51 7.56
N ASN A 120 -12.60 11.81 6.25
CA ASN A 120 -12.93 13.16 5.68
C ASN A 120 -12.93 13.23 4.12
N GLY A 121 -12.89 12.12 3.37
CA GLY A 121 -12.57 12.16 1.93
C GLY A 121 -13.42 11.25 1.06
N LEU A 122 -13.93 11.83 -0.04
CA LEU A 122 -14.83 11.28 -1.06
C LEU A 122 -16.26 11.05 -0.57
N SER A 123 -17.00 12.14 -0.37
CA SER A 123 -18.47 12.16 -0.26
C SER A 123 -19.11 12.68 -1.53
#